data_AF-A0A3M1LTN6-F1
#
_entry.id   AF-A0A3M1LTN6-F1
#
_cell.length_a   1.000
_cell.length_b   1.000
_cell.length_c   1.000
_cell.angle_alpha   90.00
_cell.angle_beta   90.00
_cell.angle_gamma   90.00
#
_symmetry.space_group_name_H-M   'P 1'
#
loop_
_entity.id
_entity.type
_entity.pdbx_description
1 polymer ?
#
loop_
_entity_poly.entity_id
_entity_poly.type
_entity_poly.pdbx_seq_one_letter_code
_entity_poly.pdbx_strand_id
1 'polypeptide(L)'
;MTQQTQPPRPRRATLAELREEAIRDHHAGALDKARAKYRLYLARAPEDAAIWTNLGALHRSQKDYPAAVACQRKAVELKPDGIDFLNNLGNALFDNGELDEALELRLRVAAAQPDRATPLQYVATSLRALNRNAEAIEVCERGLALEPDHNELKLQRALAELALGDYPRGFVSFEARWQGDEISKPEFPEPEWDGSDPAGRTLLVMPEQGFGDTVLMARFLPWLKARGARVLLACKTPLMRLFDGLEGVDGLLEIGSRKPPIDGWVSMMSLPRHLGLSMENLPPPARLTVPEDSRERAKMILAPFARRLKVGVLWSGSVTYRANHKRSFSQDMFYRLAAIPGLQLFSLYKGPLHSEFQSSGLASVVIDASGSDRDFADTAALIEGLDLVVSMDSAVVHVAGSLGAPVWNLLHFSAYWLYGPFPDHTPWYPSMRLIRQPAPDDWDSVFDRVAAELGEMAGRTAG
;
A
#
# COMPACT_ATOMS: atom_id res chain seq x y z
N MET A 1 59.37 -10.67 -39.71
CA MET A 1 58.25 -9.74 -39.48
C MET A 1 56.96 -10.46 -39.79
N THR A 2 56.32 -11.04 -38.78
CA THR A 2 55.03 -11.72 -38.89
C THR A 2 53.94 -10.65 -38.82
N GLN A 3 53.26 -10.38 -39.93
CA GLN A 3 52.10 -9.47 -39.96
C GLN A 3 50.94 -10.12 -39.22
N GLN A 4 50.58 -9.56 -38.06
CA GLN A 4 49.31 -9.87 -37.39
C GLN A 4 48.16 -9.29 -38.23
N THR A 5 47.40 -10.17 -38.86
CA THR A 5 46.12 -9.82 -39.49
C THR A 5 45.12 -9.46 -38.40
N GLN A 6 44.73 -8.19 -38.36
CA GLN A 6 43.64 -7.73 -37.49
C GLN A 6 42.35 -8.47 -37.84
N PRO A 7 41.60 -9.02 -36.87
CA PRO A 7 40.33 -9.68 -37.14
C PRO A 7 39.34 -8.69 -37.79
N PRO A 8 38.47 -9.14 -38.71
CA PRO A 8 37.50 -8.29 -39.37
C PRO A 8 36.60 -7.61 -38.34
N ARG A 9 36.40 -6.29 -38.49
CA ARG A 9 35.49 -5.54 -37.61
C ARG A 9 34.08 -6.16 -37.70
N PRO A 10 33.41 -6.41 -36.56
CA PRO A 10 32.09 -7.01 -36.58
C PRO A 10 31.10 -6.17 -37.39
N ARG A 11 30.26 -6.84 -38.19
CA ARG A 11 29.19 -6.21 -38.96
C ARG A 11 28.30 -5.40 -38.02
N ARG A 12 28.07 -4.12 -38.34
CA ARG A 12 27.09 -3.30 -37.61
C ARG A 12 25.68 -3.81 -37.94
N ALA A 13 24.89 -4.07 -36.90
CA ALA A 13 23.47 -4.39 -37.04
C ALA A 13 22.74 -3.24 -37.78
N THR A 14 21.82 -3.60 -38.67
CA THR A 14 20.91 -2.70 -39.39
C THR A 14 19.83 -2.15 -38.45
N LEU A 15 19.11 -1.09 -38.87
CA LEU A 15 17.99 -0.57 -38.08
C LEU A 15 16.87 -1.60 -37.87
N ALA A 16 16.55 -2.39 -38.90
CA ALA A 16 15.53 -3.44 -38.80
C ALA A 16 15.94 -4.53 -37.80
N GLU A 17 17.17 -5.03 -37.88
CA GLU A 17 17.73 -6.01 -36.92
C GLU A 17 17.67 -5.45 -35.50
N LEU A 18 18.10 -4.19 -35.28
CA LEU A 18 18.06 -3.55 -33.96
C LEU A 18 16.64 -3.43 -33.41
N ARG A 19 15.67 -3.07 -34.25
CA ARG A 19 14.26 -2.94 -33.85
C ARG A 19 13.68 -4.28 -33.41
N GLU A 20 13.77 -5.28 -34.27
CA GLU A 20 13.22 -6.62 -34.01
C GLU A 20 13.87 -7.24 -32.78
N GLU A 21 15.19 -7.16 -32.68
CA GLU A 21 15.91 -7.71 -31.54
C GLU A 21 15.59 -6.98 -30.24
N ALA A 22 15.48 -5.64 -30.25
CA ALA A 22 15.12 -4.89 -29.05
C ALA A 22 13.72 -5.27 -28.54
N ILE A 23 12.76 -5.41 -29.47
CA ILE A 23 11.38 -5.80 -29.14
C ILE A 23 11.35 -7.25 -28.62
N ARG A 24 12.04 -8.19 -29.29
CA ARG A 24 12.16 -9.58 -28.82
C ARG A 24 12.78 -9.67 -27.44
N ASP A 25 13.90 -8.98 -27.22
CA ASP A 25 14.58 -8.97 -25.92
C ASP A 25 13.69 -8.34 -24.84
N HIS A 26 12.91 -7.32 -25.17
CA HIS A 26 11.97 -6.69 -24.23
C HIS A 26 10.87 -7.68 -23.84
N HIS A 27 10.22 -8.35 -24.80
CA HIS A 27 9.20 -9.36 -24.51
C HIS A 27 9.76 -10.58 -23.76
N ALA A 28 11.04 -10.92 -23.98
CA ALA A 28 11.73 -11.99 -23.26
C ALA A 28 12.22 -11.58 -21.86
N GLY A 29 12.03 -10.31 -21.44
CA GLY A 29 12.51 -9.81 -20.15
C GLY A 29 14.02 -9.56 -20.08
N ALA A 30 14.75 -9.61 -21.20
CA ALA A 30 16.16 -9.29 -21.29
C ALA A 30 16.39 -7.77 -21.33
N LEU A 31 15.99 -7.07 -20.27
CA LEU A 31 15.80 -5.61 -20.25
C LEU A 31 17.07 -4.83 -20.57
N ASP A 32 18.24 -5.24 -20.08
CA ASP A 32 19.50 -4.54 -20.38
C ASP A 32 19.90 -4.64 -21.85
N LYS A 33 19.66 -5.80 -22.48
CA LYS A 33 19.91 -6.01 -23.91
C LYS A 33 18.95 -5.19 -24.74
N ALA A 34 17.67 -5.24 -24.41
CA ALA A 34 16.63 -4.44 -25.06
C ALA A 34 16.95 -2.94 -24.96
N ARG A 35 17.28 -2.44 -23.76
CA ARG A 35 17.66 -1.04 -23.54
C ARG A 35 18.87 -0.63 -24.40
N ALA A 36 19.93 -1.45 -24.44
CA ALA A 36 21.10 -1.16 -25.26
C ALA A 36 20.76 -1.06 -26.75
N LYS A 37 19.90 -1.95 -27.25
CA LYS A 37 19.48 -1.97 -28.66
C LYS A 37 18.53 -0.82 -29.00
N TYR A 38 17.56 -0.51 -28.14
CA TYR A 38 16.70 0.67 -28.29
C TYR A 38 17.52 1.95 -28.35
N ARG A 39 18.50 2.13 -27.45
CA ARG A 39 19.40 3.29 -27.45
C ARG A 39 20.20 3.38 -28.77
N LEU A 40 20.74 2.26 -29.24
CA LEU A 40 21.51 2.24 -30.49
C LEU A 40 20.64 2.51 -31.72
N TYR A 41 19.39 2.03 -31.72
CA TYR A 41 18.40 2.32 -32.75
C TYR A 41 18.07 3.81 -32.77
N LEU A 42 17.68 4.39 -31.63
CA LEU A 42 17.27 5.79 -31.52
C LEU A 42 18.41 6.77 -31.80
N ALA A 43 19.67 6.38 -31.55
CA ALA A 43 20.85 7.15 -31.95
C ALA A 43 20.98 7.30 -33.48
N ARG A 44 20.31 6.45 -34.27
CA ARG A 44 20.33 6.45 -35.74
C ARG A 44 19.00 6.84 -36.36
N ALA A 45 17.90 6.67 -35.63
CA ALA A 45 16.53 6.99 -36.05
C ALA A 45 15.76 7.66 -34.89
N PRO A 46 16.09 8.92 -34.55
CA PRO A 46 15.52 9.60 -33.38
C PRO A 46 14.06 10.03 -33.55
N GLU A 47 13.49 9.97 -34.75
CA GLU A 47 12.11 10.39 -35.06
C GLU A 47 11.09 9.24 -34.97
N ASP A 48 11.49 8.06 -34.48
CA ASP A 48 10.59 6.91 -34.33
C ASP A 48 9.88 6.93 -32.97
N ALA A 49 8.70 7.55 -32.94
CA ALA A 49 7.87 7.67 -31.74
C ALA A 49 7.53 6.32 -31.09
N ALA A 50 7.32 5.26 -31.89
CA ALA A 50 6.98 3.95 -31.36
C ALA A 50 8.13 3.34 -30.56
N ILE A 51 9.38 3.56 -31.00
CA ILE A 51 10.55 3.06 -30.28
C ILE A 51 10.85 3.88 -29.02
N TRP A 52 10.60 5.20 -29.04
CA TRP A 52 10.60 6.00 -27.82
C TRP A 52 9.60 5.47 -26.78
N THR A 53 8.37 5.15 -27.20
CA THR A 53 7.37 4.56 -26.30
C THR A 53 7.77 3.20 -25.76
N ASN A 54 8.35 2.33 -26.59
CA ASN A 54 8.82 1.02 -26.14
C ASN A 54 9.95 1.12 -25.11
N LEU A 55 10.89 2.05 -25.31
CA LEU A 55 11.95 2.34 -24.35
C LEU A 55 11.37 2.94 -23.06
N GLY A 56 10.39 3.85 -23.16
CA GLY A 56 9.68 4.40 -22.01
C GLY A 56 8.94 3.33 -21.20
N ALA A 57 8.25 2.41 -21.87
CA ALA A 57 7.59 1.27 -21.22
C ALA A 57 8.60 0.33 -20.52
N LEU A 58 9.78 0.12 -21.11
CA LEU A 58 10.88 -0.62 -20.50
C LEU A 58 11.39 0.06 -19.22
N HIS A 59 11.62 1.37 -19.25
CA HIS A 59 12.04 2.10 -18.05
C HIS A 59 10.96 2.06 -16.95
N ARG A 60 9.69 2.20 -17.34
CA ARG A 60 8.55 2.11 -16.41
C ARG A 60 8.45 0.73 -15.75
N SER A 61 8.71 -0.37 -16.48
CA SER A 61 8.71 -1.72 -15.90
C SER A 61 9.87 -1.95 -14.92
N GLN A 62 10.97 -1.22 -15.09
CA GLN A 62 12.10 -1.18 -14.16
C GLN A 62 11.94 -0.15 -13.03
N LYS A 63 10.80 0.55 -12.98
CA LYS A 63 10.50 1.64 -12.03
C LYS A 63 11.46 2.84 -12.13
N ASP A 64 12.13 2.99 -13.27
CA ASP A 64 12.90 4.19 -13.63
C ASP A 64 11.94 5.22 -14.25
N TYR A 65 11.05 5.75 -13.41
CA TYR A 65 9.97 6.62 -13.84
C TYR A 65 10.45 7.93 -14.49
N PRO A 66 11.53 8.60 -14.01
CA PRO A 66 12.05 9.79 -14.69
C PRO A 66 12.51 9.51 -16.13
N ALA A 67 13.21 8.39 -16.37
CA ALA A 67 13.61 8.01 -17.72
C ALA A 67 12.42 7.61 -18.58
N ALA A 68 11.39 6.96 -17.99
CA ALA A 68 10.16 6.64 -18.68
C ALA A 68 9.44 7.91 -19.17
N VAL A 69 9.27 8.91 -18.30
CA VAL A 69 8.68 10.22 -18.65
C VAL A 69 9.47 10.89 -19.77
N ALA A 70 10.79 10.94 -19.67
CA ALA A 70 11.64 11.55 -20.70
C ALA A 70 11.45 10.89 -22.08
N CYS A 71 11.39 9.56 -22.13
CA CYS A 71 11.14 8.82 -23.37
C CYS A 71 9.73 9.07 -23.92
N GLN A 72 8.70 9.08 -23.07
CA GLN A 72 7.33 9.32 -23.52
C GLN A 72 7.11 10.77 -23.99
N ARG A 73 7.76 11.75 -23.35
CA ARG A 73 7.76 13.15 -23.83
C ARG A 73 8.34 13.25 -25.24
N LYS A 74 9.39 12.48 -25.57
CA LYS A 74 9.91 12.38 -26.95
C LYS A 74 8.93 11.75 -27.93
N ALA A 75 8.20 10.71 -27.52
CA ALA A 75 7.17 10.12 -28.37
C ALA A 75 6.01 11.10 -28.65
N VAL A 76 5.55 11.84 -27.63
CA VAL A 76 4.49 12.85 -27.74
C VAL A 76 4.94 14.08 -28.54
N GLU A 77 6.20 14.52 -28.42
CA GLU A 77 6.77 15.59 -29.26
C GLU A 77 6.64 15.25 -30.77
N LEU A 78 6.84 13.99 -31.14
CA LEU A 78 6.75 13.51 -32.52
C LEU A 78 5.30 13.25 -32.97
N LYS A 79 4.39 12.96 -32.03
CA LYS A 79 2.99 12.59 -32.26
C LYS A 79 2.07 13.22 -31.19
N PRO A 80 1.85 14.54 -31.22
CA PRO A 80 1.22 15.28 -30.12
C PRO A 80 -0.25 14.94 -29.86
N ASP A 81 -0.95 14.44 -30.89
CA ASP A 81 -2.38 14.07 -30.83
C ASP A 81 -2.59 12.55 -30.84
N GLY A 82 -1.52 11.75 -30.82
CA GLY A 82 -1.66 10.31 -30.83
C GLY A 82 -2.07 9.79 -29.45
N ILE A 83 -3.30 9.29 -29.35
CA ILE A 83 -3.94 8.85 -28.11
C ILE A 83 -3.09 7.82 -27.34
N ASP A 84 -2.49 6.84 -28.02
CA ASP A 84 -1.63 5.85 -27.39
C ASP A 84 -0.39 6.47 -26.74
N PHE A 85 0.20 7.50 -27.36
CA PHE A 85 1.36 8.22 -26.82
C PHE A 85 0.96 9.06 -25.62
N LEU A 86 -0.18 9.74 -25.68
CA LEU A 86 -0.73 10.51 -24.55
C LEU A 86 -1.05 9.61 -23.36
N ASN A 87 -1.64 8.43 -23.59
CA ASN A 87 -1.92 7.44 -22.54
C ASN A 87 -0.63 6.94 -21.89
N ASN A 88 0.39 6.62 -22.69
CA ASN A 88 1.66 6.15 -22.19
C ASN A 88 2.43 7.21 -21.39
N LEU A 89 2.39 8.48 -21.84
CA LEU A 89 2.94 9.60 -21.08
C LEU A 89 2.16 9.82 -19.78
N GLY A 90 0.82 9.83 -19.83
CA GLY A 90 -0.02 9.98 -18.64
C GLY A 90 0.22 8.87 -17.60
N ASN A 91 0.48 7.64 -18.03
CA ASN A 91 0.84 6.53 -17.15
C ASN A 91 2.24 6.68 -16.55
N ALA A 92 3.21 7.18 -17.32
CA ALA A 92 4.56 7.44 -16.82
C ALA A 92 4.57 8.60 -15.81
N LEU A 93 3.89 9.70 -16.11
CA LEU A 93 3.75 10.86 -15.21
C LEU A 93 3.04 10.47 -13.91
N PHE A 94 1.97 9.68 -13.99
CA PHE A 94 1.24 9.20 -12.82
C PHE A 94 2.11 8.36 -11.89
N ASP A 95 2.95 7.49 -12.44
CA ASP A 95 3.88 6.68 -11.63
C ASP A 95 5.07 7.50 -11.10
N ASN A 96 5.47 8.55 -11.83
CA ASN A 96 6.51 9.50 -11.41
C ASN A 96 6.04 10.52 -10.37
N GLY A 97 4.74 10.58 -10.06
CA GLY A 97 4.17 11.55 -9.11
C GLY A 97 3.82 12.92 -9.71
N GLU A 98 4.00 13.14 -11.02
CA GLU A 98 3.58 14.34 -11.76
C GLU A 98 2.06 14.28 -12.05
N LEU A 99 1.26 14.29 -10.98
CA LEU A 99 -0.17 13.93 -11.02
C LEU A 99 -1.05 14.95 -11.76
N ASP A 100 -0.77 16.25 -11.64
CA ASP A 100 -1.53 17.31 -12.32
C ASP A 100 -1.36 17.23 -13.84
N GLU A 101 -0.12 17.11 -14.34
CA GLU A 101 0.14 16.93 -15.77
C GLU A 101 -0.47 15.63 -16.29
N ALA A 102 -0.40 14.54 -15.51
CA ALA A 102 -1.07 13.29 -15.86
C ALA A 102 -2.59 13.48 -16.01
N LEU A 103 -3.23 14.24 -15.11
CA LEU A 103 -4.66 14.55 -15.17
C LEU A 103 -5.00 15.36 -16.44
N GLU A 104 -4.22 16.39 -16.76
CA GLU A 104 -4.44 17.21 -17.96
C GLU A 104 -4.40 16.37 -19.24
N LEU A 105 -3.41 15.48 -19.38
CA LEU A 105 -3.33 14.58 -20.54
C LEU A 105 -4.51 13.60 -20.59
N ARG A 106 -4.91 13.04 -19.45
CA ARG A 106 -6.04 12.11 -19.38
C ARG A 106 -7.36 12.80 -19.71
N LEU A 107 -7.55 14.05 -19.31
CA LEU A 107 -8.70 14.87 -19.71
C LEU A 107 -8.73 15.12 -21.23
N ARG A 108 -7.57 15.38 -21.85
CA ARG A 108 -7.47 15.49 -23.33
C ARG A 108 -7.87 14.19 -24.03
N VAL A 109 -7.38 13.05 -23.53
CA VAL A 109 -7.74 11.72 -24.08
C VAL A 109 -9.24 11.44 -23.93
N ALA A 110 -9.83 11.78 -22.77
CA ALA A 110 -11.27 11.62 -22.54
C ALA A 110 -12.11 12.55 -23.43
N ALA A 111 -11.67 13.78 -23.65
CA ALA A 111 -12.36 14.72 -24.55
C ALA A 111 -12.34 14.25 -26.02
N ALA A 112 -11.27 13.56 -26.45
CA ALA A 112 -11.18 12.98 -27.78
C ALA A 112 -12.04 11.70 -27.96
N GLN A 113 -12.52 11.11 -26.87
CA GLN A 113 -13.30 9.87 -26.85
C GLN A 113 -14.51 9.98 -25.90
N PRO A 114 -15.47 10.89 -26.18
CA PRO A 114 -16.55 11.23 -25.25
C PRO A 114 -17.56 10.10 -25.03
N ASP A 115 -17.57 9.10 -25.89
CA ASP A 115 -18.45 7.93 -25.88
C ASP A 115 -17.81 6.69 -25.24
N ARG A 116 -16.61 6.82 -24.65
CA ARG A 116 -15.87 5.71 -24.03
C ARG A 116 -15.72 5.90 -22.52
N ALA A 117 -15.98 4.84 -21.76
CA ALA A 117 -15.80 4.81 -20.32
C ALA A 117 -14.31 4.69 -19.90
N THR A 118 -13.50 3.96 -20.67
CA THR A 118 -12.09 3.67 -20.31
C THR A 118 -11.22 4.92 -20.08
N PRO A 119 -11.27 6.00 -20.89
CA PRO A 119 -10.55 7.23 -20.58
C PRO A 119 -10.97 7.87 -19.24
N LEU A 120 -12.26 7.79 -18.89
CA LEU A 120 -12.79 8.36 -17.65
C LEU A 120 -12.27 7.62 -16.42
N GLN A 121 -11.99 6.32 -16.52
CA GLN A 121 -11.30 5.57 -15.45
C GLN A 121 -9.98 6.23 -15.09
N TYR A 122 -9.15 6.54 -16.10
CA TYR A 122 -7.83 7.12 -15.85
C TYR A 122 -7.94 8.52 -15.24
N VAL A 123 -8.92 9.32 -15.68
CA VAL A 123 -9.23 10.62 -15.05
C VAL A 123 -9.62 10.44 -13.58
N ALA A 124 -10.52 9.51 -13.26
CA ALA A 124 -10.93 9.23 -11.88
C ALA A 124 -9.76 8.77 -11.00
N THR A 125 -8.88 7.90 -11.52
CA THR A 125 -7.66 7.46 -10.82
C THR A 125 -6.71 8.64 -10.55
N SER A 126 -6.52 9.56 -11.51
CA SER A 126 -5.74 10.79 -11.30
C SER A 126 -6.34 11.69 -10.23
N LEU A 127 -7.65 11.94 -10.30
CA LEU A 127 -8.36 12.78 -9.32
C LEU A 127 -8.23 12.20 -7.90
N ARG A 128 -8.37 10.89 -7.74
CA ARG A 128 -8.14 10.21 -6.46
C ARG A 128 -6.71 10.37 -5.96
N ALA A 129 -5.72 10.21 -6.83
CA ALA A 129 -4.32 10.39 -6.45
C ALA A 129 -4.01 11.84 -6.02
N LEU A 130 -4.76 12.81 -6.54
CA LEU A 130 -4.74 14.22 -6.14
C LEU A 130 -5.62 14.51 -4.89
N ASN A 131 -6.17 13.48 -4.25
CA ASN A 131 -7.16 13.59 -3.16
C ASN A 131 -8.46 14.36 -3.53
N ARG A 132 -8.73 14.56 -4.82
CA ARG A 132 -9.95 15.20 -5.37
C ARG A 132 -11.08 14.17 -5.49
N ASN A 133 -11.42 13.53 -4.37
CA ASN A 133 -12.32 12.36 -4.34
C ASN A 133 -13.75 12.67 -4.79
N ALA A 134 -14.29 13.86 -4.49
CA ALA A 134 -15.64 14.25 -4.91
C ALA A 134 -15.73 14.31 -6.45
N GLU A 135 -14.78 14.97 -7.10
CA GLU A 135 -14.71 15.04 -8.56
C GLU A 135 -14.47 13.66 -9.19
N ALA A 136 -13.68 12.80 -8.53
CA ALA A 136 -13.49 11.43 -8.99
C ALA A 136 -14.80 10.63 -9.01
N ILE A 137 -15.69 10.82 -8.03
CA ILE A 137 -17.02 10.19 -8.00
C ILE A 137 -17.86 10.66 -9.18
N GLU A 138 -17.91 11.96 -9.46
CA GLU A 138 -18.66 12.51 -10.60
C GLU A 138 -18.18 11.93 -11.94
N VAL A 139 -16.86 11.84 -12.12
CA VAL A 139 -16.26 11.21 -13.31
C VAL A 139 -16.60 9.72 -13.39
N CYS A 140 -16.57 9.01 -12.26
CA CYS A 140 -16.96 7.61 -12.22
C CYS A 140 -18.43 7.41 -12.60
N GLU A 141 -19.33 8.23 -12.08
CA GLU A 141 -20.77 8.16 -12.38
C GLU A 141 -21.03 8.42 -13.87
N ARG A 142 -20.33 9.38 -14.48
CA ARG A 142 -20.37 9.59 -15.94
C ARG A 142 -19.90 8.38 -16.73
N GLY A 143 -18.78 7.77 -16.34
CA GLY A 143 -18.26 6.59 -17.02
C GLY A 143 -19.17 5.36 -16.87
N LEU A 144 -19.75 5.17 -15.68
CA LEU A 144 -20.70 4.08 -15.42
C LEU A 144 -22.05 4.28 -16.12
N ALA A 145 -22.41 5.52 -16.47
CA ALA A 145 -23.56 5.78 -17.33
C ALA A 145 -23.32 5.32 -18.79
N LEU A 146 -22.06 5.32 -19.26
CA LEU A 146 -21.68 4.80 -20.57
C LEU A 146 -21.53 3.27 -20.54
N GLU A 147 -20.91 2.74 -19.48
CA GLU A 147 -20.65 1.31 -19.31
C GLU A 147 -20.94 0.89 -17.86
N PRO A 148 -22.19 0.46 -17.55
CA PRO A 148 -22.60 0.13 -16.19
C PRO A 148 -21.80 -1.01 -15.53
N ASP A 149 -21.19 -1.88 -16.33
CA ASP A 149 -20.40 -3.03 -15.86
C ASP A 149 -18.90 -2.78 -15.84
N HIS A 150 -18.46 -1.54 -16.05
CA HIS A 150 -17.05 -1.18 -16.01
C HIS A 150 -16.47 -1.33 -14.60
N ASN A 151 -15.79 -2.45 -14.35
CA ASN A 151 -15.34 -2.82 -13.01
C ASN A 151 -14.42 -1.77 -12.37
N GLU A 152 -13.40 -1.31 -13.10
CA GLU A 152 -12.43 -0.38 -12.52
C GLU A 152 -13.06 0.96 -12.12
N LEU A 153 -14.04 1.48 -12.87
CA LEU A 153 -14.80 2.66 -12.47
C LEU A 153 -15.60 2.43 -11.18
N LYS A 154 -16.19 1.24 -10.99
CA LYS A 154 -16.86 0.88 -9.73
C LYS A 154 -15.86 0.88 -8.56
N LEU A 155 -14.66 0.32 -8.76
CA LEU A 155 -13.61 0.28 -7.74
C LEU A 155 -13.07 1.68 -7.41
N GLN A 156 -12.80 2.51 -8.42
CA GLN A 156 -12.37 3.90 -8.20
C GLN A 156 -13.44 4.70 -7.45
N ARG A 157 -14.73 4.55 -7.82
CA ARG A 157 -15.84 5.16 -7.08
C ARG A 157 -15.87 4.68 -5.63
N ALA A 158 -15.80 3.37 -5.40
CA ALA A 158 -15.81 2.78 -4.07
C ALA A 158 -14.74 3.38 -3.16
N LEU A 159 -13.50 3.40 -3.64
CA LEU A 159 -12.39 3.91 -2.85
C LEU A 159 -12.50 5.42 -2.61
N ALA A 160 -13.15 6.18 -3.50
CA ALA A 160 -13.38 7.62 -3.33
C ALA A 160 -14.50 7.89 -2.31
N GLU A 161 -15.60 7.13 -2.39
CA GLU A 161 -16.70 7.12 -1.41
C GLU A 161 -16.17 6.79 0.00
N LEU A 162 -15.36 5.72 0.11
CA LEU A 162 -14.70 5.33 1.37
C LEU A 162 -13.78 6.43 1.91
N ALA A 163 -12.98 7.07 1.05
CA ALA A 163 -12.06 8.15 1.46
C ALA A 163 -12.78 9.43 1.90
N LEU A 164 -14.05 9.62 1.52
CA LEU A 164 -14.89 10.72 1.98
C LEU A 164 -15.72 10.35 3.23
N GLY A 165 -15.60 9.12 3.73
CA GLY A 165 -16.38 8.64 4.88
C GLY A 165 -17.81 8.19 4.52
N ASP A 166 -18.16 8.09 3.23
CA ASP A 166 -19.43 7.50 2.80
C ASP A 166 -19.32 5.97 2.81
N TYR A 167 -19.22 5.40 4.01
CA TYR A 167 -19.10 3.96 4.19
C TYR A 167 -20.30 3.15 3.67
N PRO A 168 -21.56 3.61 3.84
CA PRO A 168 -22.71 2.89 3.28
C PRO A 168 -22.62 2.69 1.76
N ARG A 169 -22.29 3.73 0.99
CA ARG A 169 -22.11 3.59 -0.46
C ARG A 169 -20.78 2.94 -0.81
N GLY A 170 -19.70 3.35 -0.15
CA GLY A 170 -18.34 2.92 -0.43
C GLY A 170 -18.17 1.41 -0.32
N PHE A 171 -18.63 0.78 0.76
CA PHE A 171 -18.54 -0.68 0.91
C PHE A 171 -19.51 -1.43 -0.02
N VAL A 172 -20.61 -0.81 -0.46
CA VAL A 172 -21.46 -1.38 -1.51
C VAL A 172 -20.72 -1.43 -2.83
N SER A 173 -20.13 -0.32 -3.25
CA SER A 173 -19.33 -0.22 -4.47
C SER A 173 -18.06 -1.10 -4.40
N PHE A 174 -17.48 -1.28 -3.20
CA PHE A 174 -16.22 -2.02 -3.00
C PHE A 174 -16.31 -3.52 -3.29
N GLU A 175 -17.53 -4.08 -3.40
CA GLU A 175 -17.72 -5.46 -3.89
C GLU A 175 -17.20 -5.66 -5.33
N ALA A 176 -17.01 -4.58 -6.10
CA ALA A 176 -16.34 -4.61 -7.40
C ALA A 176 -14.91 -5.18 -7.34
N ARG A 177 -14.25 -5.16 -6.17
CA ARG A 177 -12.89 -5.70 -6.01
C ARG A 177 -12.75 -7.16 -6.44
N TRP A 178 -13.84 -7.94 -6.37
CA TRP A 178 -13.84 -9.35 -6.79
C TRP A 178 -13.76 -9.57 -8.30
N GLN A 179 -14.05 -8.54 -9.09
CA GLN A 179 -14.01 -8.58 -10.55
C GLN A 179 -12.68 -8.02 -11.09
N GLY A 180 -11.77 -7.60 -10.21
CA GLY A 180 -10.43 -7.12 -10.58
C GLY A 180 -9.38 -8.22 -10.56
N ASP A 181 -8.20 -7.93 -11.07
CA ASP A 181 -7.08 -8.88 -11.14
C ASP A 181 -6.24 -8.93 -9.85
N GLU A 182 -6.49 -8.04 -8.88
CA GLU A 182 -5.63 -7.92 -7.70
C GLU A 182 -5.90 -8.98 -6.63
N ILE A 183 -7.14 -9.46 -6.50
CA ILE A 183 -7.55 -10.38 -5.44
C ILE A 183 -8.50 -11.43 -6.03
N SER A 184 -8.22 -12.70 -5.78
CA SER A 184 -9.12 -13.79 -6.14
C SER A 184 -10.16 -14.04 -5.04
N LYS A 185 -11.41 -14.25 -5.45
CA LYS A 185 -12.47 -14.63 -4.53
C LYS A 185 -12.22 -16.05 -3.98
N PRO A 186 -12.33 -16.26 -2.66
CA PRO A 186 -12.25 -17.61 -2.10
C PRO A 186 -13.33 -18.53 -2.68
N GLU A 187 -12.96 -19.79 -2.92
CA GLU A 187 -13.88 -20.82 -3.38
C GLU A 187 -14.24 -21.75 -2.23
N PHE A 188 -15.53 -21.82 -1.90
CA PHE A 188 -16.09 -22.74 -0.92
C PHE A 188 -17.34 -23.43 -1.47
N PRO A 189 -17.61 -24.69 -1.08
CA PRO A 189 -18.88 -25.34 -1.38
C PRO A 189 -20.07 -24.65 -0.70
N GLU A 190 -19.85 -24.09 0.48
CA GLU A 190 -20.88 -23.38 1.23
C GLU A 190 -21.14 -21.98 0.65
N PRO A 191 -22.38 -21.46 0.76
CA PRO A 191 -22.72 -20.17 0.19
C PRO A 191 -21.99 -19.02 0.90
N GLU A 192 -21.67 -17.98 0.13
CA GLU A 192 -21.29 -16.70 0.72
C GLU A 192 -22.50 -16.11 1.45
N TRP A 193 -22.27 -15.61 2.67
CA TRP A 193 -23.29 -14.95 3.46
C TRP A 193 -23.58 -13.57 2.88
N ASP A 194 -24.85 -13.35 2.57
CA ASP A 194 -25.36 -12.16 1.87
C ASP A 194 -25.86 -11.06 2.80
N GLY A 195 -25.75 -11.25 4.12
CA GLY A 195 -26.31 -10.36 5.13
C GLY A 195 -27.68 -10.79 5.68
N SER A 196 -28.21 -11.95 5.26
CA SER A 196 -29.38 -12.58 5.87
C SER A 196 -29.21 -12.82 7.38
N ASP A 197 -30.30 -13.03 8.12
CA ASP A 197 -30.25 -13.26 9.57
C ASP A 197 -29.29 -14.41 9.93
N PRO A 198 -28.19 -14.14 10.66
CA PRO A 198 -27.19 -15.14 10.97
C PRO A 198 -27.50 -15.91 12.28
N ALA A 199 -28.62 -15.64 12.94
CA ALA A 199 -28.97 -16.26 14.22
C ALA A 199 -28.93 -17.80 14.15
N GLY A 200 -28.09 -18.41 15.01
CA GLY A 200 -27.92 -19.86 15.07
C GLY A 200 -27.06 -20.47 13.95
N ARG A 201 -26.62 -19.67 12.96
CA ARG A 201 -25.77 -20.12 11.85
C ARG A 201 -24.29 -20.03 12.22
N THR A 202 -23.51 -20.98 11.72
CA THR A 202 -22.05 -20.98 11.81
C THR A 202 -21.45 -20.34 10.56
N LEU A 203 -20.81 -19.18 10.73
CA LEU A 203 -20.19 -18.44 9.64
C LEU A 203 -18.67 -18.49 9.74
N LEU A 204 -18.02 -18.85 8.62
CA LEU A 204 -16.59 -18.69 8.46
C LEU A 204 -16.26 -17.29 7.95
N VAL A 205 -15.59 -16.50 8.77
CA VAL A 205 -15.05 -15.21 8.38
C VAL A 205 -13.64 -15.41 7.82
N MET A 206 -13.46 -15.02 6.57
CA MET A 206 -12.21 -15.14 5.82
C MET A 206 -11.45 -13.82 5.84
N PRO A 207 -10.16 -13.81 6.22
CA PRO A 207 -9.35 -12.62 6.14
C PRO A 207 -9.11 -12.28 4.67
N GLU A 208 -9.09 -10.99 4.37
CA GLU A 208 -8.75 -10.46 3.05
C GLU A 208 -7.42 -9.70 3.13
N GLN A 209 -6.73 -9.54 2.00
CA GLN A 209 -5.57 -8.66 1.87
C GLN A 209 -4.43 -8.96 2.91
N GLY A 210 -3.94 -7.90 3.57
CA GLY A 210 -2.79 -7.94 4.47
C GLY A 210 -3.14 -8.15 5.93
N PHE A 211 -2.11 -8.28 6.77
CA PHE A 211 -2.29 -8.38 8.23
C PHE A 211 -2.93 -7.12 8.83
N GLY A 212 -2.63 -5.94 8.27
CA GLY A 212 -3.22 -4.67 8.69
C GLY A 212 -4.73 -4.64 8.53
N ASP A 213 -5.23 -5.02 7.35
CA ASP A 213 -6.67 -5.11 7.06
C ASP A 213 -7.35 -6.14 7.97
N THR A 214 -6.68 -7.27 8.24
CA THR A 214 -7.20 -8.28 9.16
C THR A 214 -7.37 -7.72 10.59
N VAL A 215 -6.38 -7.01 11.12
CA VAL A 215 -6.46 -6.36 12.45
C VAL A 215 -7.50 -5.23 12.44
N LEU A 216 -7.55 -4.44 11.37
CA LEU A 216 -8.52 -3.37 11.18
C LEU A 216 -9.96 -3.90 11.24
N MET A 217 -10.25 -4.95 10.47
CA MET A 217 -11.61 -5.48 10.29
C MET A 217 -12.05 -6.43 11.41
N ALA A 218 -11.13 -6.90 12.27
CA ALA A 218 -11.47 -7.71 13.44
C ALA A 218 -12.50 -7.03 14.37
N ARG A 219 -12.59 -5.70 14.35
CA ARG A 219 -13.58 -4.92 15.12
C ARG A 219 -15.04 -5.22 14.79
N PHE A 220 -15.32 -5.82 13.63
CA PHE A 220 -16.68 -6.14 13.18
C PHE A 220 -17.16 -7.52 13.66
N LEU A 221 -16.27 -8.35 14.20
CA LEU A 221 -16.60 -9.70 14.66
C LEU A 221 -17.58 -9.69 15.84
N PRO A 222 -17.45 -8.81 16.86
CA PRO A 222 -18.45 -8.69 17.93
C PRO A 222 -19.85 -8.32 17.41
N TRP A 223 -19.96 -7.51 16.36
CA TRP A 223 -21.24 -7.14 15.76
C TRP A 223 -21.92 -8.31 15.04
N LEU A 224 -21.15 -9.16 14.38
CA LEU A 224 -21.67 -10.39 13.77
C LEU A 224 -22.13 -11.37 14.86
N LYS A 225 -21.33 -11.52 15.92
CA LYS A 225 -21.67 -12.35 17.09
C LYS A 225 -22.94 -11.87 17.79
N ALA A 226 -23.11 -10.56 17.96
CA ALA A 226 -24.28 -9.95 18.58
C ALA A 226 -25.59 -10.21 17.82
N ARG A 227 -25.51 -10.49 16.51
CA ARG A 227 -26.64 -10.94 15.68
C ARG A 227 -26.95 -12.44 15.80
N GLY A 228 -26.32 -13.14 16.74
CA GLY A 228 -26.58 -14.55 17.04
C GLY A 228 -25.81 -15.57 16.20
N ALA A 229 -24.83 -15.12 15.41
CA ALA A 229 -23.95 -16.02 14.65
C ALA A 229 -23.01 -16.80 15.59
N ARG A 230 -22.67 -18.04 15.20
CA ARG A 230 -21.44 -18.69 15.65
C ARG A 230 -20.32 -18.31 14.68
N VAL A 231 -19.30 -17.61 15.16
CA VAL A 231 -18.26 -17.00 14.31
C VAL A 231 -16.98 -17.82 14.37
N LEU A 232 -16.55 -18.33 13.23
CA LEU A 232 -15.24 -18.94 13.06
C LEU A 232 -14.35 -17.97 12.26
N LEU A 233 -13.17 -17.65 12.73
CA LEU A 233 -12.24 -16.77 12.04
C LEU A 233 -11.10 -17.60 11.45
N ALA A 234 -10.95 -17.58 10.12
CA ALA A 234 -9.72 -18.04 9.49
C ALA A 234 -8.60 -17.00 9.74
N CYS A 235 -7.41 -17.45 10.05
CA CYS A 235 -6.32 -16.58 10.46
C CYS A 235 -4.96 -17.09 9.96
N LYS A 236 -4.11 -16.16 9.52
CA LYS A 236 -2.73 -16.47 9.12
C LYS A 236 -1.89 -16.69 10.38
N THR A 237 -0.96 -17.65 10.35
CA THR A 237 -0.09 -18.02 11.48
C THR A 237 0.48 -16.82 12.27
N PRO A 238 1.00 -15.75 11.64
CA PRO A 238 1.58 -14.62 12.37
C PRO A 238 0.61 -13.82 13.26
N LEU A 239 -0.71 -13.99 13.11
CA LEU A 239 -1.72 -13.32 13.94
C LEU A 239 -2.36 -14.26 14.97
N MET A 240 -2.10 -15.56 14.91
CA MET A 240 -2.80 -16.56 15.73
C MET A 240 -2.70 -16.28 17.23
N ARG A 241 -1.49 -16.06 17.77
CA ARG A 241 -1.28 -15.79 19.20
C ARG A 241 -1.88 -14.46 19.65
N LEU A 242 -1.92 -13.47 18.77
CA LEU A 242 -2.48 -12.14 19.06
C LEU A 242 -4.02 -12.15 19.07
N PHE A 243 -4.62 -13.07 18.30
CA PHE A 243 -6.07 -13.24 18.17
C PHE A 243 -6.62 -14.33 19.10
N ASP A 244 -5.79 -14.89 19.97
CA ASP A 244 -6.26 -15.83 20.98
C ASP A 244 -7.22 -15.12 21.95
N GLY A 245 -8.42 -15.69 22.12
CA GLY A 245 -9.50 -15.08 22.89
C GLY A 245 -10.12 -13.81 22.29
N LEU A 246 -9.95 -13.55 20.98
CA LEU A 246 -10.49 -12.36 20.32
C LEU A 246 -12.02 -12.24 20.50
N GLU A 247 -12.48 -11.06 20.93
CA GLU A 247 -13.89 -10.79 21.19
C GLU A 247 -14.76 -11.03 19.93
N GLY A 248 -15.87 -11.75 20.10
CA GLY A 248 -16.78 -12.07 18.99
C GLY A 248 -16.38 -13.28 18.15
N VAL A 249 -15.34 -14.03 18.53
CA VAL A 249 -14.89 -15.25 17.83
C VAL A 249 -15.12 -16.49 18.70
N ASP A 250 -15.82 -17.49 18.15
CA ASP A 250 -16.06 -18.79 18.80
C ASP A 250 -15.00 -19.84 18.46
N GLY A 251 -14.25 -19.64 17.37
CA GLY A 251 -13.17 -20.53 16.96
C GLY A 251 -12.21 -19.84 16.00
N LEU A 252 -10.92 -19.88 16.35
CA LEU A 252 -9.82 -19.40 15.53
C LEU A 252 -9.22 -20.57 14.76
N LEU A 253 -9.16 -20.47 13.43
CA LEU A 253 -8.70 -21.52 12.54
C LEU A 253 -7.48 -21.05 11.76
N GLU A 254 -6.40 -21.81 11.78
CA GLU A 254 -5.26 -21.53 10.90
C GLU A 254 -5.67 -21.78 9.44
N ILE A 255 -5.32 -20.86 8.53
CA ILE A 255 -5.60 -21.02 7.10
C ILE A 255 -4.93 -22.31 6.59
N GLY A 256 -5.72 -23.15 5.91
CA GLY A 256 -5.30 -24.45 5.41
C GLY A 256 -5.55 -25.62 6.37
N SER A 257 -5.91 -25.33 7.63
CA SER A 257 -6.37 -26.35 8.57
C SER A 257 -7.77 -26.87 8.23
N ARG A 258 -8.13 -28.03 8.78
CA ARG A 258 -9.48 -28.59 8.65
C ARG A 258 -10.49 -27.72 9.37
N LYS A 259 -11.46 -27.17 8.63
CA LYS A 259 -12.61 -26.45 9.21
C LYS A 259 -13.70 -27.42 9.71
N PRO A 260 -14.43 -27.08 10.79
CA PRO A 260 -15.68 -27.75 11.13
C PRO A 260 -16.78 -27.43 10.08
N PRO A 261 -17.95 -28.09 10.15
CA PRO A 261 -19.10 -27.71 9.33
C PRO A 261 -19.48 -26.24 9.51
N ILE A 262 -19.83 -25.57 8.41
CA ILE A 262 -20.26 -24.17 8.39
C ILE A 262 -21.54 -24.06 7.57
N ASP A 263 -22.36 -23.05 7.87
CA ASP A 263 -23.60 -22.75 7.13
C ASP A 263 -23.39 -21.69 6.03
N GLY A 264 -22.23 -21.02 6.06
CA GLY A 264 -21.82 -20.02 5.07
C GLY A 264 -20.47 -19.39 5.42
N TRP A 265 -19.97 -18.54 4.53
CA TRP A 265 -18.71 -17.82 4.71
C TRP A 265 -18.83 -16.35 4.30
N VAL A 266 -17.95 -15.48 4.79
CA VAL A 266 -17.93 -14.05 4.40
C VAL A 266 -16.50 -13.51 4.43
N SER A 267 -16.15 -12.63 3.50
CA SER A 267 -14.90 -11.86 3.59
C SER A 267 -14.99 -10.78 4.68
N MET A 268 -13.93 -10.62 5.48
CA MET A 268 -13.84 -9.56 6.48
C MET A 268 -14.12 -8.16 5.91
N MET A 269 -13.71 -7.89 4.67
CA MET A 269 -13.91 -6.58 4.02
C MET A 269 -15.34 -6.35 3.52
N SER A 270 -16.19 -7.39 3.51
CA SER A 270 -17.63 -7.27 3.20
C SER A 270 -18.49 -7.09 4.46
N LEU A 271 -17.95 -7.37 5.65
CA LEU A 271 -18.68 -7.20 6.91
C LEU A 271 -19.24 -5.77 7.10
N PRO A 272 -18.50 -4.68 6.83
CA PRO A 272 -19.03 -3.34 7.00
C PRO A 272 -20.34 -3.08 6.23
N ARG A 273 -20.44 -3.61 5.01
CA ARG A 273 -21.66 -3.53 4.19
C ARG A 273 -22.83 -4.26 4.84
N HIS A 274 -22.64 -5.54 5.19
CA HIS A 274 -23.72 -6.37 5.73
C HIS A 274 -24.16 -5.96 7.13
N LEU A 275 -23.24 -5.34 7.91
CA LEU A 275 -23.52 -4.94 9.28
C LEU A 275 -24.01 -3.48 9.39
N GLY A 276 -24.06 -2.74 8.29
CA GLY A 276 -24.60 -1.38 8.22
C GLY A 276 -23.67 -0.33 8.82
N LEU A 277 -22.37 -0.40 8.52
CA LEU A 277 -21.40 0.60 8.96
C LEU A 277 -21.74 1.99 8.37
N SER A 278 -21.67 3.00 9.22
CA SER A 278 -21.65 4.42 8.89
C SER A 278 -20.59 5.14 9.74
N MET A 279 -20.36 6.42 9.46
CA MET A 279 -19.51 7.27 10.30
C MET A 279 -20.01 7.42 11.73
N GLU A 280 -21.31 7.27 11.96
CA GLU A 280 -21.95 7.50 13.26
C GLU A 280 -21.85 6.30 14.20
N ASN A 281 -21.65 5.10 13.66
CA ASN A 281 -21.68 3.86 14.42
C ASN A 281 -20.37 3.07 14.36
N LEU A 282 -19.25 3.69 13.97
CA LEU A 282 -17.96 3.00 13.85
C LEU A 282 -17.58 2.24 15.15
N PRO A 283 -17.39 0.91 15.11
CA PRO A 283 -17.02 0.14 16.29
C PRO A 283 -15.59 0.47 16.75
N PRO A 284 -15.30 0.36 18.07
CA PRO A 284 -13.97 0.61 18.61
C PRO A 284 -12.94 -0.37 18.02
N PRO A 285 -11.63 -0.07 18.13
CA PRO A 285 -10.59 -1.02 17.73
C PRO A 285 -10.75 -2.40 18.40
N ALA A 286 -10.31 -3.44 17.68
CA ALA A 286 -10.37 -4.80 18.19
C ALA A 286 -9.51 -4.96 19.46
N ARG A 287 -10.04 -5.61 20.49
CA ARG A 287 -9.30 -5.92 21.71
C ARG A 287 -8.33 -7.07 21.44
N LEU A 288 -7.03 -6.78 21.49
CA LEU A 288 -5.98 -7.76 21.24
C LEU A 288 -5.46 -8.35 22.55
N THR A 289 -5.13 -9.63 22.56
CA THR A 289 -4.54 -10.31 23.72
C THR A 289 -3.04 -10.41 23.53
N VAL A 290 -2.26 -9.79 24.40
CA VAL A 290 -0.79 -9.90 24.39
C VAL A 290 -0.35 -10.98 25.39
N PRO A 291 0.24 -12.10 24.92
CA PRO A 291 0.73 -13.16 25.79
C PRO A 291 1.85 -12.70 26.73
N GLU A 292 1.89 -13.26 27.94
CA GLU A 292 2.87 -12.88 28.95
C GLU A 292 4.32 -13.19 28.53
N ASP A 293 4.54 -14.29 27.82
CA ASP A 293 5.89 -14.65 27.33
C ASP A 293 6.43 -13.63 26.31
N SER A 294 5.53 -13.02 25.52
CA SER A 294 5.88 -11.90 24.63
C SER A 294 6.20 -10.63 25.42
N ARG A 295 5.47 -10.35 26.52
CA ARG A 295 5.75 -9.22 27.43
C ARG A 295 7.08 -9.36 28.15
N GLU A 296 7.42 -10.55 28.64
CA GLU A 296 8.71 -10.84 29.25
C GLU A 296 9.86 -10.59 28.26
N ARG A 297 9.70 -11.06 27.00
CA ARG A 297 10.66 -10.78 25.93
C ARG A 297 10.82 -9.28 25.67
N ALA A 298 9.73 -8.56 25.49
CA ALA A 298 9.75 -7.12 25.27
C ALA A 298 10.42 -6.36 26.43
N LYS A 299 10.10 -6.74 27.67
CA LYS A 299 10.70 -6.16 28.88
C LYS A 299 12.22 -6.32 28.89
N MET A 300 12.76 -7.47 28.49
CA MET A 300 14.21 -7.69 28.42
C MET A 300 14.89 -6.76 27.40
N ILE A 301 14.25 -6.52 26.25
CA ILE A 301 14.77 -5.64 25.20
C ILE A 301 14.74 -4.17 25.65
N LEU A 302 13.67 -3.76 26.33
CA LEU A 302 13.40 -2.35 26.66
C LEU A 302 14.00 -1.90 28.00
N ALA A 303 14.22 -2.82 28.95
CA ALA A 303 14.70 -2.51 30.30
C ALA A 303 15.98 -1.65 30.36
N PRO A 304 17.00 -1.86 29.50
CA PRO A 304 18.22 -1.02 29.50
C PRO A 304 17.94 0.47 29.22
N PHE A 305 16.77 0.78 28.64
CA PHE A 305 16.39 2.12 28.18
C PHE A 305 15.26 2.73 29.01
N ALA A 306 15.01 2.24 30.23
CA ALA A 306 13.92 2.68 31.09
C ALA A 306 13.90 4.21 31.38
N ARG A 307 15.05 4.89 31.25
CA ARG A 307 15.20 6.35 31.46
C ARG A 307 15.24 7.15 30.14
N ARG A 308 14.90 6.54 29.02
CA ARG A 308 14.84 7.17 27.69
C ARG A 308 13.39 7.25 27.24
N LEU A 309 13.12 8.19 26.35
CA LEU A 309 11.90 8.18 25.53
C LEU A 309 12.07 7.09 24.45
N LYS A 310 11.31 6.00 24.56
CA LYS A 310 11.42 4.80 23.74
C LYS A 310 10.44 4.90 22.56
N VAL A 311 10.97 4.99 21.34
CA VAL A 311 10.14 5.18 20.14
C VAL A 311 10.35 4.03 19.16
N GLY A 312 9.26 3.35 18.81
CA GLY A 312 9.27 2.32 17.77
C GLY A 312 9.21 2.95 16.39
N VAL A 313 10.02 2.46 15.45
CA VAL A 313 10.13 3.01 14.10
C VAL A 313 10.01 1.94 13.01
N LEU A 314 9.42 2.33 11.88
CA LEU A 314 9.25 1.47 10.71
C LEU A 314 9.25 2.31 9.42
N TRP A 315 10.07 1.92 8.43
CA TRP A 315 10.22 2.61 7.14
C TRP A 315 9.63 1.86 5.93
N SER A 316 9.34 0.57 6.07
CA SER A 316 8.77 -0.24 4.99
C SER A 316 7.78 -1.28 5.50
N GLY A 317 6.74 -1.53 4.70
CA GLY A 317 5.83 -2.66 4.85
C GLY A 317 6.27 -3.86 4.02
N SER A 318 5.29 -4.66 3.57
CA SER A 318 5.54 -5.80 2.68
C SER A 318 6.12 -5.34 1.34
N VAL A 319 7.30 -5.87 0.99
CA VAL A 319 7.96 -5.59 -0.30
C VAL A 319 7.22 -6.19 -1.50
N THR A 320 6.34 -7.17 -1.25
CA THR A 320 5.49 -7.77 -2.29
C THR A 320 4.23 -6.95 -2.57
N TYR A 321 3.91 -5.97 -1.73
CA TYR A 321 2.79 -5.07 -1.97
C TYR A 321 3.13 -4.07 -3.07
N ARG A 322 2.34 -4.08 -4.16
CA ARG A 322 2.61 -3.32 -5.39
C ARG A 322 2.88 -1.83 -5.14
N ALA A 323 2.10 -1.20 -4.26
CA ALA A 323 2.21 0.22 -3.94
C ALA A 323 3.10 0.53 -2.73
N ASN A 324 3.88 -0.44 -2.20
CA ASN A 324 4.74 -0.20 -1.03
C ASN A 324 5.71 0.96 -1.27
N HIS A 325 6.28 1.06 -2.48
CA HIS A 325 7.19 2.14 -2.88
C HIS A 325 6.61 3.55 -2.69
N LYS A 326 5.27 3.71 -2.73
CA LYS A 326 4.62 5.02 -2.53
C LYS A 326 4.54 5.43 -1.06
N ARG A 327 4.54 4.45 -0.14
CA ARG A 327 4.35 4.68 1.31
C ARG A 327 5.61 4.42 2.14
N SER A 328 6.62 3.79 1.57
CA SER A 328 7.91 3.56 2.19
C SER A 328 8.89 4.69 1.89
N PHE A 329 9.91 4.83 2.73
CA PHE A 329 11.01 5.78 2.57
C PHE A 329 12.32 5.13 3.01
N SER A 330 13.45 5.79 2.74
CA SER A 330 14.76 5.30 3.19
C SER A 330 14.81 5.25 4.73
N GLN A 331 15.38 4.18 5.27
CA GLN A 331 15.66 4.09 6.70
C GLN A 331 16.59 5.20 7.20
N ASP A 332 17.43 5.77 6.33
CA ASP A 332 18.38 6.84 6.67
C ASP A 332 17.69 8.10 7.20
N MET A 333 16.41 8.28 6.88
CA MET A 333 15.59 9.36 7.44
C MET A 333 15.57 9.35 8.97
N PHE A 334 15.78 8.19 9.60
CA PHE A 334 15.81 8.05 11.06
C PHE A 334 17.12 8.52 11.72
N TYR A 335 18.21 8.78 10.99
CA TYR A 335 19.43 9.35 11.61
C TYR A 335 19.14 10.68 12.31
N ARG A 336 18.29 11.53 11.71
CA ARG A 336 17.94 12.83 12.31
C ARG A 336 17.11 12.70 13.58
N LEU A 337 16.32 11.63 13.72
CA LEU A 337 15.59 11.32 14.94
C LEU A 337 16.53 10.71 16.00
N ALA A 338 17.42 9.80 15.60
CA ALA A 338 18.37 9.15 16.50
C ALA A 338 19.35 10.14 17.18
N ALA A 339 19.55 11.32 16.58
CA ALA A 339 20.39 12.38 17.13
C ALA A 339 19.72 13.17 18.29
N ILE A 340 18.42 12.98 18.54
CA ILE A 340 17.68 13.72 19.57
C ILE A 340 18.10 13.25 20.97
N PRO A 341 18.62 14.14 21.85
CA PRO A 341 19.00 13.76 23.21
C PRO A 341 17.83 13.20 24.02
N GLY A 342 18.06 12.11 24.74
CA GLY A 342 17.04 11.48 25.59
C GLY A 342 16.15 10.46 24.87
N LEU A 343 16.18 10.42 23.54
CA LEU A 343 15.46 9.45 22.71
C LEU A 343 16.23 8.14 22.56
N GLN A 344 15.52 7.01 22.51
CA GLN A 344 16.03 5.75 21.99
C GLN A 344 15.05 5.20 20.95
N LEU A 345 15.55 4.92 19.74
CA LEU A 345 14.78 4.31 18.67
C LEU A 345 14.89 2.78 18.70
N PHE A 346 13.78 2.12 18.34
CA PHE A 346 13.65 0.68 18.23
C PHE A 346 13.04 0.32 16.87
N SER A 347 13.76 -0.43 16.05
CA SER A 347 13.25 -0.94 14.77
C SER A 347 12.17 -2.00 15.04
N LEU A 348 10.98 -1.76 14.50
CA LEU A 348 9.86 -2.71 14.47
C LEU A 348 9.81 -3.52 13.16
N TYR A 349 10.87 -3.45 12.34
CA TYR A 349 10.93 -4.12 11.04
C TYR A 349 11.38 -5.57 11.16
N LYS A 350 10.68 -6.48 10.47
CA LYS A 350 10.99 -7.93 10.43
C LYS A 350 10.84 -8.56 9.03
N GLY A 351 11.10 -7.78 7.98
CA GLY A 351 10.92 -8.19 6.59
C GLY A 351 12.23 -8.44 5.82
N PRO A 352 12.15 -8.65 4.49
CA PRO A 352 13.31 -8.97 3.65
C PRO A 352 14.45 -7.93 3.63
N LEU A 353 14.19 -6.68 4.01
CA LEU A 353 15.19 -5.61 4.10
C LEU A 353 15.96 -5.61 5.43
N HIS A 354 15.78 -6.64 6.27
CA HIS A 354 16.39 -6.67 7.61
C HIS A 354 17.92 -6.78 7.54
N SER A 355 18.47 -7.55 6.59
CA SER A 355 19.92 -7.64 6.38
C SER A 355 20.54 -6.31 5.91
N GLU A 356 19.81 -5.53 5.10
CA GLU A 356 20.20 -4.18 4.69
C GLU A 356 20.22 -3.23 5.90
N PHE A 357 19.21 -3.30 6.77
CA PHE A 357 19.21 -2.55 8.03
C PHE A 357 20.40 -2.94 8.92
N GLN A 358 20.63 -4.23 9.15
CA GLN A 358 21.71 -4.74 10.00
C GLN A 358 23.12 -4.34 9.52
N SER A 359 23.29 -4.20 8.20
CA SER A 359 24.57 -3.77 7.60
C SER A 359 24.72 -2.25 7.50
N SER A 360 23.66 -1.48 7.78
CA SER A 360 23.67 -0.03 7.75
C SER A 360 24.28 0.58 9.01
N GLY A 361 24.74 1.83 8.92
CA GLY A 361 25.15 2.60 10.12
C GLY A 361 23.99 2.83 11.10
N LEU A 362 22.74 2.78 10.64
CA LEU A 362 21.55 3.05 11.45
C LEU A 362 21.37 1.98 12.53
N ALA A 363 21.70 0.73 12.25
CA ALA A 363 21.65 -0.36 13.24
C ALA A 363 22.59 -0.15 14.44
N SER A 364 23.55 0.78 14.36
CA SER A 364 24.39 1.15 15.49
C SER A 364 23.70 2.06 16.51
N VAL A 365 22.63 2.76 16.09
CA VAL A 365 21.93 3.76 16.91
C VAL A 365 20.42 3.48 17.08
N VAL A 366 19.85 2.62 16.23
CA VAL A 366 18.49 2.10 16.33
C VAL A 366 18.56 0.64 16.78
N ILE A 367 17.93 0.31 17.91
CA ILE A 367 17.93 -1.06 18.44
C ILE A 367 17.06 -1.94 17.54
N ASP A 368 17.61 -3.06 17.09
CA ASP A 368 16.82 -4.10 16.44
C ASP A 368 15.93 -4.83 17.46
N ALA A 369 14.67 -4.40 17.59
CA ALA A 369 13.74 -4.99 18.55
C ALA A 369 12.94 -6.15 17.93
N SER A 370 12.57 -6.02 16.65
CA SER A 370 11.67 -6.96 15.97
C SER A 370 12.35 -7.97 15.04
N GLY A 371 13.66 -7.87 14.78
CA GLY A 371 14.40 -8.83 13.94
C GLY A 371 14.34 -10.29 14.42
N SER A 372 13.99 -10.52 15.69
CA SER A 372 13.77 -11.83 16.29
C SER A 372 12.33 -12.08 16.78
N ASP A 373 11.36 -11.25 16.36
CA ASP A 373 9.95 -11.48 16.68
C ASP A 373 9.46 -12.78 16.06
N ARG A 374 8.72 -13.58 16.83
CA ARG A 374 8.11 -14.83 16.36
C ARG A 374 6.85 -14.59 15.53
N ASP A 375 6.09 -13.56 15.88
CA ASP A 375 4.78 -13.23 15.31
C ASP A 375 4.35 -11.80 15.70
N PHE A 376 3.10 -11.41 15.44
CA PHE A 376 2.59 -10.09 15.84
C PHE A 376 2.32 -9.95 17.35
N ALA A 377 2.31 -11.04 18.12
CA ALA A 377 2.16 -10.95 19.57
C ALA A 377 3.44 -10.39 20.22
N ASP A 378 4.62 -10.78 19.71
CA ASP A 378 5.89 -10.16 20.12
C ASP A 378 5.96 -8.67 19.74
N THR A 379 5.49 -8.32 18.53
CA THR A 379 5.41 -6.92 18.10
C THR A 379 4.45 -6.11 18.98
N ALA A 380 3.29 -6.67 19.34
CA ALA A 380 2.32 -6.05 20.23
C ALA A 380 2.92 -5.79 21.64
N ALA A 381 3.64 -6.77 22.18
CA ALA A 381 4.31 -6.62 23.47
C ALA A 381 5.42 -5.55 23.47
N LEU A 382 6.18 -5.43 22.36
CA LEU A 382 7.12 -4.32 22.20
C LEU A 382 6.38 -2.99 22.22
N ILE A 383 5.28 -2.86 21.47
CA ILE A 383 4.47 -1.65 21.43
C ILE A 383 3.93 -1.26 22.81
N GLU A 384 3.45 -2.20 23.64
CA GLU A 384 2.99 -1.92 25.01
C GLU A 384 4.09 -1.28 25.88
N GLY A 385 5.36 -1.59 25.61
CA GLY A 385 6.50 -1.03 26.34
C GLY A 385 7.09 0.25 25.73
N LEU A 386 6.63 0.69 24.57
CA LEU A 386 7.09 1.92 23.89
C LEU A 386 6.25 3.13 24.32
N ASP A 387 6.87 4.31 24.28
CA ASP A 387 6.18 5.57 24.59
C ASP A 387 5.44 6.14 23.37
N LEU A 388 5.89 5.77 22.16
CA LEU A 388 5.33 6.18 20.88
C LEU A 388 5.74 5.23 19.75
N VAL A 389 4.88 5.05 18.76
CA VAL A 389 5.22 4.44 17.46
C VAL A 389 5.20 5.51 16.36
N VAL A 390 6.32 5.67 15.64
CA VAL A 390 6.43 6.54 14.46
C VAL A 390 6.66 5.66 13.24
N SER A 391 5.66 5.52 12.38
CA SER A 391 5.69 4.51 11.31
C SER A 391 4.92 4.99 10.10
N MET A 392 5.31 4.54 8.92
CA MET A 392 4.42 4.51 7.76
C MET A 392 3.19 3.61 7.99
N ASP A 393 2.16 3.76 7.15
CA ASP A 393 0.95 2.92 7.16
C ASP A 393 1.22 1.41 6.95
N SER A 394 1.22 0.62 8.03
CA SER A 394 1.47 -0.84 8.05
C SER A 394 0.56 -1.58 9.02
N ALA A 395 0.65 -2.91 9.02
CA ALA A 395 0.09 -3.73 10.09
C ALA A 395 0.52 -3.30 11.51
N VAL A 396 1.71 -2.73 11.68
CA VAL A 396 2.21 -2.26 12.99
C VAL A 396 1.35 -1.11 13.53
N VAL A 397 0.97 -0.14 12.69
CA VAL A 397 0.12 0.98 13.16
C VAL A 397 -1.30 0.53 13.50
N HIS A 398 -1.81 -0.50 12.82
CA HIS A 398 -3.10 -1.11 13.15
C HIS A 398 -3.06 -1.88 14.48
N VAL A 399 -1.98 -2.63 14.74
CA VAL A 399 -1.76 -3.29 16.04
C VAL A 399 -1.62 -2.24 17.14
N ALA A 400 -0.77 -1.22 16.94
CA ALA A 400 -0.56 -0.17 17.93
C ALA A 400 -1.85 0.62 18.22
N GLY A 401 -2.61 0.99 17.19
CA GLY A 401 -3.89 1.66 17.35
C GLY A 401 -4.94 0.79 18.07
N SER A 402 -4.94 -0.53 17.84
CA SER A 402 -5.82 -1.46 18.56
C SER A 402 -5.43 -1.66 20.03
N LEU A 403 -4.15 -1.52 20.37
CA LEU A 403 -3.68 -1.50 21.76
C LEU A 403 -3.92 -0.16 22.46
N GLY A 404 -4.36 0.87 21.73
CA GLY A 404 -4.49 2.24 22.25
C GLY A 404 -3.14 2.93 22.49
N ALA A 405 -2.04 2.39 21.94
CA ALA A 405 -0.73 3.01 22.05
C ALA A 405 -0.68 4.32 21.25
N PRO A 406 0.09 5.34 21.67
CA PRO A 406 0.32 6.54 20.88
C PRO A 406 0.99 6.20 19.54
N VAL A 407 0.44 6.70 18.44
CA VAL A 407 0.98 6.50 17.10
C VAL A 407 1.08 7.83 16.35
N TRP A 408 2.22 8.09 15.72
CA TRP A 408 2.35 9.06 14.63
C TRP A 408 2.49 8.29 13.32
N ASN A 409 1.38 8.25 12.57
CA ASN A 409 1.30 7.54 11.31
C ASN A 409 1.72 8.48 10.17
N LEU A 410 2.83 8.14 9.52
CA LEU A 410 3.42 8.89 8.42
C LEU A 410 2.76 8.45 7.12
N LEU A 411 2.00 9.36 6.52
CA LEU A 411 1.15 9.06 5.39
C LEU A 411 1.72 9.69 4.12
N HIS A 412 1.83 8.88 3.07
CA HIS A 412 2.10 9.39 1.74
C HIS A 412 0.93 10.25 1.23
N PHE A 413 1.22 11.08 0.23
CA PHE A 413 0.30 12.11 -0.27
C PHE A 413 -1.11 11.59 -0.58
N SER A 414 -1.23 10.45 -1.27
CA SER A 414 -2.50 9.80 -1.63
C SER A 414 -2.82 8.62 -0.71
N ALA A 415 -2.93 8.87 0.59
CA ALA A 415 -3.05 7.84 1.62
C ALA A 415 -4.24 6.87 1.44
N TYR A 416 -4.17 5.73 2.13
CA TYR A 416 -5.27 4.75 2.19
C TYR A 416 -6.59 5.40 2.64
N TRP A 417 -7.72 4.90 2.11
CA TRP A 417 -9.05 5.50 2.30
C TRP A 417 -9.43 5.67 3.77
N LEU A 418 -8.92 4.79 4.64
CA LEU A 418 -9.13 4.81 6.10
C LEU A 418 -8.80 6.17 6.75
N TYR A 419 -7.82 6.87 6.18
CA TYR A 419 -7.31 8.10 6.74
C TYR A 419 -8.01 9.35 6.21
N GLY A 420 -8.79 9.24 5.12
CA GLY A 420 -9.62 10.33 4.64
C GLY A 420 -11.00 10.32 5.31
N PRO A 421 -11.66 11.49 5.49
CA PRO A 421 -11.25 12.84 5.10
C PRO A 421 -10.50 13.59 6.23
N PHE A 422 -9.96 12.89 7.23
CA PHE A 422 -9.50 13.50 8.47
C PHE A 422 -8.16 14.22 8.32
N PRO A 423 -7.95 15.43 8.88
CA PRO A 423 -6.67 16.12 8.71
C PRO A 423 -5.49 15.42 9.40
N ASP A 424 -5.61 15.20 10.72
CA ASP A 424 -4.50 14.86 11.61
C ASP A 424 -4.84 13.77 12.66
N HIS A 425 -6.04 13.19 12.61
CA HIS A 425 -6.50 12.13 13.50
C HIS A 425 -7.37 11.13 12.72
N THR A 426 -7.75 9.99 13.30
CA THR A 426 -8.74 9.10 12.69
C THR A 426 -9.66 8.49 13.74
N PRO A 427 -10.98 8.44 13.52
CA PRO A 427 -11.91 7.78 14.44
C PRO A 427 -11.69 6.27 14.47
N TRP A 428 -11.02 5.70 13.46
CA TRP A 428 -10.69 4.29 13.42
C TRP A 428 -9.68 3.89 14.51
N TYR A 429 -8.78 4.80 14.89
CA TYR A 429 -7.80 4.59 15.95
C TYR A 429 -7.61 5.90 16.75
N PRO A 430 -8.36 6.09 17.85
CA PRO A 430 -8.35 7.35 18.60
C PRO A 430 -6.98 7.79 19.14
N SER A 431 -6.04 6.86 19.37
CA SER A 431 -4.68 7.16 19.82
C SER A 431 -3.71 7.54 18.69
N MET A 432 -4.18 7.52 17.43
CA MET A 432 -3.36 7.73 16.25
C MET A 432 -3.48 9.16 15.74
N ARG A 433 -2.31 9.81 15.64
CA ARG A 433 -2.12 11.07 14.94
C ARG A 433 -1.61 10.80 13.53
N LEU A 434 -2.11 11.56 12.57
CA LEU A 434 -1.78 11.45 11.15
C LEU A 434 -0.85 12.59 10.75
N ILE A 435 0.26 12.26 10.08
CA ILE A 435 1.22 13.23 9.55
C ILE A 435 1.38 12.92 8.06
N ARG A 436 0.87 13.80 7.22
CA ARG A 436 0.82 13.59 5.76
C ARG A 436 1.94 14.36 5.07
N GLN A 437 2.46 13.78 4.00
CA GLN A 437 3.22 14.52 3.02
C GLN A 437 2.39 15.71 2.47
N PRO A 438 2.99 16.90 2.34
CA PRO A 438 2.32 18.05 1.71
C PRO A 438 2.29 17.94 0.18
N ALA A 439 3.23 17.19 -0.41
CA ALA A 439 3.33 16.92 -1.84
C ALA A 439 3.84 15.47 -2.06
N PRO A 440 3.59 14.84 -3.22
CA PRO A 440 4.13 13.52 -3.53
C PRO A 440 5.64 13.43 -3.26
N ASP A 441 6.05 12.38 -2.56
CA ASP A 441 7.44 12.06 -2.21
C ASP A 441 8.20 13.07 -1.31
N ASP A 442 7.53 14.10 -0.79
CA ASP A 442 8.12 15.03 0.19
C ASP A 442 8.15 14.43 1.61
N TRP A 443 9.00 13.42 1.80
CA TRP A 443 9.28 12.83 3.11
C TRP A 443 10.18 13.70 3.98
N ASP A 444 11.00 14.58 3.40
CA ASP A 444 11.89 15.46 4.16
C ASP A 444 11.09 16.43 5.05
N SER A 445 10.08 17.12 4.50
CA SER A 445 9.21 18.00 5.29
C SER A 445 8.48 17.26 6.42
N VAL A 446 8.08 16.01 6.17
CA VAL A 446 7.45 15.15 7.19
C VAL A 446 8.44 14.87 8.33
N PHE A 447 9.67 14.48 8.00
CA PHE A 447 10.68 14.13 8.99
C PHE A 447 11.23 15.33 9.75
N ASP A 448 11.31 16.51 9.13
CA ASP A 448 11.68 17.76 9.82
C ASP A 448 10.64 18.12 10.88
N ARG A 449 9.35 18.01 10.55
CA ARG A 449 8.26 18.18 11.52
C ARG A 449 8.34 17.15 12.65
N VAL A 450 8.50 15.87 12.33
CA VAL A 450 8.61 14.79 13.32
C VAL A 450 9.80 15.01 14.25
N ALA A 451 10.95 15.41 13.72
CA ALA A 451 12.15 15.66 14.50
C ALA A 451 11.97 16.81 15.50
N ALA A 452 11.37 17.92 15.06
CA ALA A 452 11.08 19.06 15.93
C ALA A 452 10.15 18.66 17.09
N GLU A 453 9.03 18.00 16.77
CA GLU A 453 8.02 17.62 17.77
C GLU A 453 8.53 16.52 18.73
N LEU A 454 9.33 15.57 18.25
CA LEU A 454 10.00 14.59 19.13
C LEU A 454 11.04 15.25 20.04
N GLY A 455 11.74 16.26 19.56
CA GLY A 455 12.69 17.04 20.37
C GLY A 455 12.00 17.70 21.55
N GLU A 456 10.83 18.32 21.32
CA GLU A 456 10.00 18.90 22.38
C GLU A 456 9.49 17.83 23.36
N MET A 457 9.05 16.67 22.85
CA MET A 457 8.59 15.56 23.69
C MET A 457 9.72 15.04 24.59
N ALA A 458 10.92 14.79 24.03
CA ALA A 458 12.07 14.32 24.77
C ALA A 458 12.54 15.34 25.83
N GLY A 459 12.50 16.64 25.50
CA GLY A 459 12.81 17.72 26.44
C GLY A 459 11.89 17.74 27.67
N ARG A 460 10.59 17.47 27.48
CA ARG A 460 9.60 17.37 28.58
C ARG A 460 9.76 16.12 29.44
N THR A 461 10.29 15.03 28.90
CA THR A 461 10.54 13.79 29.65
C THR A 461 11.84 13.86 30.46
N ALA A 462 12.78 14.72 30.06
CA ALA A 462 14.09 14.87 30.70
C ALA A 462 14.11 15.90 31.85
N GLY A 463 13.19 16.87 31.85
CA GLY A 463 12.97 17.82 32.95
C GLY A 463 11.93 17.31 33.93
#